data_AF-A0A960TMU2-F1
#
_entry.id   AF-A0A960TMU2-F1
#
_cell.length_a   1.000
_cell.length_b   1.000
_cell.length_c   1.000
_cell.angle_alpha   90.00
_cell.angle_beta   90.00
_cell.angle_gamma   90.00
#
_symmetry.space_group_name_H-M   'P 1'
#
loop_
_entity.id
_entity.type
_entity.pdbx_description
1 polymer ?
#
loop_
_entity_poly.entity_id
_entity_poly.type
_entity_poly.pdbx_seq_one_letter_code
_entity_poly.pdbx_strand_id
1 'polypeptide(L)'
;MNDNEYLLPLTNDFVFKKLFTSNTLFLLDFLNSFFETVDFPLLKSIEILNPEILPDFKEYKTGVLDLNAEDEKGNLLFIEVQNYYDP
;
A
#
# COMPACT_ATOMS: atom_id res chain seq x y z
N MET A 1 4.26 -29.10 19.28
CA MET A 1 3.82 -28.32 18.11
C MET A 1 4.39 -26.93 18.31
N ASN A 2 5.22 -26.45 17.38
CA ASN A 2 5.85 -25.14 17.52
C ASN A 2 4.87 -24.09 16.99
N ASP A 3 4.57 -23.07 17.79
CA ASP A 3 3.61 -21.99 17.50
C ASP A 3 4.04 -21.04 16.35
N ASN A 4 4.96 -21.46 15.47
CA ASN A 4 5.50 -20.68 14.36
C ASN A 4 4.88 -21.03 13.00
N GLU A 5 3.87 -21.92 12.95
CA GLU A 5 3.15 -22.21 11.71
C GLU A 5 2.13 -21.09 11.42
N TYR A 6 2.39 -20.36 10.33
CA TYR A 6 1.51 -19.41 9.61
C TYR A 6 1.54 -17.91 9.98
N LEU A 7 2.72 -17.33 10.21
CA LEU A 7 2.88 -15.88 9.96
C LEU A 7 3.21 -15.65 8.48
N LEU A 8 2.28 -15.06 7.74
CA LEU A 8 2.55 -14.58 6.39
C LEU A 8 3.44 -13.32 6.47
N PRO A 9 4.49 -13.19 5.64
CA PRO A 9 5.33 -12.01 5.64
C PRO A 9 4.55 -10.77 5.17
N LEU A 10 4.94 -9.56 5.60
CA LEU A 10 4.32 -8.31 5.11
C LEU A 10 4.47 -8.11 3.60
N THR A 11 5.46 -8.76 2.99
CA THR A 11 5.67 -8.79 1.54
C THR A 11 4.73 -9.76 0.81
N ASN A 12 3.92 -10.53 1.53
CA ASN A 12 2.83 -11.30 0.92
C ASN A 12 1.72 -10.36 0.45
N ASP A 13 1.28 -10.50 -0.80
CA ASP A 13 0.31 -9.61 -1.45
C ASP A 13 -1.00 -9.50 -0.66
N PHE A 14 -1.51 -10.62 -0.15
CA PHE A 14 -2.71 -10.62 0.69
C PHE A 14 -2.50 -9.81 1.96
N VAL A 15 -1.40 -10.03 2.69
CA VAL A 15 -1.10 -9.28 3.92
C VAL A 15 -0.92 -7.80 3.64
N PHE A 16 -0.13 -7.47 2.61
CA PHE A 16 0.13 -6.08 2.18
C PHE A 16 -1.15 -5.34 1.84
N LYS A 17 -1.97 -5.89 0.92
CA LYS A 17 -3.24 -5.27 0.54
C LYS A 17 -4.16 -5.17 1.75
N LYS A 18 -4.32 -6.26 2.51
CA LYS A 18 -5.20 -6.28 3.69
C LYS A 18 -4.81 -5.22 4.72
N LEU A 19 -3.52 -5.03 4.98
CA LEU A 19 -3.03 -4.05 5.94
C LEU A 19 -3.48 -2.63 5.56
N PHE A 20 -3.19 -2.23 4.32
CA PHE A 20 -3.44 -0.86 3.86
C PHE A 20 -4.89 -0.59 3.48
N THR A 21 -5.66 -1.59 3.06
CA THR A 21 -7.11 -1.44 2.81
C THR A 21 -7.94 -1.44 4.11
N SER A 22 -7.44 -2.06 5.18
CA SER A 22 -8.19 -2.11 6.46
C SER A 22 -8.13 -0.79 7.23
N ASN A 23 -7.08 0.00 7.04
CA ASN A 23 -6.96 1.35 7.56
C ASN A 23 -6.06 2.20 6.65
N THR A 24 -6.69 3.10 5.88
CA THR A 24 -6.01 3.98 4.94
C THR A 24 -5.07 4.98 5.63
N LEU A 25 -5.25 5.26 6.92
CA LEU A 25 -4.34 6.14 7.66
C LEU A 25 -2.91 5.58 7.70
N PHE A 26 -2.74 4.27 7.78
CA PHE A 26 -1.40 3.66 7.74
C PHE A 26 -0.69 3.91 6.41
N LEU A 27 -1.44 3.86 5.30
CA LEU A 27 -0.88 4.13 3.97
C LEU A 27 -0.55 5.62 3.82
N LEU A 28 -1.44 6.50 4.30
CA LEU A 28 -1.24 7.93 4.29
C LEU A 28 0.01 8.34 5.09
N ASP A 29 0.13 7.86 6.33
CA ASP A 29 1.26 8.16 7.21
C ASP A 29 2.58 7.62 6.63
N PHE A 30 2.55 6.42 6.03
CA PHE A 30 3.70 5.84 5.35
C PHE A 30 4.17 6.70 4.16
N LEU A 31 3.24 7.10 3.29
CA LEU A 31 3.55 7.95 2.13
C LEU A 31 4.07 9.33 2.56
N ASN A 32 3.42 9.97 3.53
CA ASN A 32 3.86 11.26 4.05
C ASN A 32 5.24 11.19 4.71
N SER A 33 5.54 10.10 5.43
CA SER A 33 6.86 9.87 5.99
C SER A 33 7.95 9.84 4.90
N PHE A 34 7.65 9.24 3.74
CA PHE A 34 8.57 9.25 2.60
C PHE A 34 8.64 10.64 1.92
N PHE A 35 7.50 11.29 1.68
CA PHE A 35 7.43 12.60 1.00
C PHE A 35 8.17 13.69 1.77
N GLU A 36 8.11 13.67 3.10
CA GLU A 36 8.89 14.56 3.94
C GLU A 36 10.40 14.42 3.70
N THR A 37 10.91 13.19 3.46
CA THR A 37 12.35 12.97 3.19
C THR A 37 12.84 13.56 1.87
N VAL A 38 11.93 13.84 0.94
CA VAL A 38 12.23 14.34 -0.41
C VAL A 38 11.68 15.76 -0.65
N ASP A 39 11.27 16.46 0.42
CA ASP A 39 10.70 17.82 0.38
C ASP A 39 9.52 17.95 -0.60
N PHE A 40 8.66 16.92 -0.63
CA PHE A 40 7.45 16.88 -1.43
C PHE A 40 6.23 17.29 -0.59
N PRO A 41 5.23 18.02 -1.17
CA PRO A 41 4.02 18.40 -0.44
C PRO A 41 3.31 17.21 0.20
N LEU A 42 2.86 17.37 1.45
CA LEU A 42 2.20 16.29 2.16
C LEU A 42 0.80 16.03 1.61
N LEU A 43 0.41 14.75 1.59
CA LEU A 43 -0.93 14.30 1.23
C LEU A 43 -1.89 14.60 2.39
N LYS A 44 -3.06 15.16 2.07
CA LYS A 44 -4.16 15.37 3.03
C LYS A 44 -5.24 14.31 2.95
N SER A 45 -5.36 13.63 1.81
CA SER A 45 -6.34 12.56 1.60
C SER A 45 -5.84 11.56 0.55
N ILE A 46 -6.27 10.31 0.70
CA ILE A 46 -6.09 9.25 -0.28
C ILE A 46 -7.38 8.44 -0.43
N GLU A 47 -7.60 7.91 -1.63
CA GLU A 47 -8.67 6.97 -1.97
C GLU A 47 -8.05 5.78 -2.71
N ILE A 48 -8.29 4.56 -2.22
CA ILE A 48 -7.83 3.33 -2.88
C ILE A 48 -8.83 2.97 -3.99
N LEU A 49 -8.36 2.88 -5.22
CA LEU A 49 -9.17 2.62 -6.41
C LEU A 49 -9.40 1.13 -6.67
N ASN A 50 -8.48 0.29 -6.20
CA ASN A 50 -8.50 -1.16 -6.40
C ASN A 50 -8.52 -1.93 -5.05
N PRO A 51 -9.52 -1.71 -4.16
CA PRO A 51 -9.53 -2.26 -2.80
C PRO A 51 -9.76 -3.79 -2.75
N GLU A 52 -10.10 -4.40 -3.88
CA GLU A 52 -10.38 -5.84 -3.96
C GLU A 52 -9.12 -6.68 -3.71
N ILE A 53 -9.26 -7.67 -2.83
CA ILE A 53 -8.24 -8.67 -2.56
C ILE A 53 -8.57 -9.89 -3.41
N LEU A 54 -7.98 -9.95 -4.60
CA LEU A 54 -8.12 -11.12 -5.48
C LEU A 54 -7.38 -12.32 -4.86
N PRO A 55 -7.87 -13.56 -5.07
CA PRO A 55 -7.14 -14.75 -4.70
C PRO A 55 -5.75 -14.73 -5.34
N ASP A 56 -4.72 -14.84 -4.49
CA ASP A 56 -3.33 -14.83 -4.89
C ASP A 56 -3.04 -16.09 -5.72
N PHE A 57 -3.20 -16.00 -7.04
CA PHE A 57 -2.64 -17.01 -7.93
C PHE A 57 -1.13 -16.82 -7.84
N LYS A 58 -0.45 -17.80 -7.24
CA LYS A 58 1.00 -17.85 -6.97
C LYS A 58 1.92 -17.40 -8.14
N GLU A 59 1.39 -17.32 -9.35
CA GLU A 59 2.05 -16.93 -10.60
C GLU A 59 1.82 -15.45 -11.00
N TYR A 60 0.92 -14.72 -10.34
CA TYR A 60 0.55 -13.32 -10.62
C TYR A 60 0.71 -12.44 -9.38
N LYS A 61 1.95 -12.25 -8.94
CA LYS A 61 2.28 -11.23 -7.92
C LYS A 61 1.90 -9.86 -8.45
N THR A 62 0.79 -9.32 -7.97
CA THR A 62 0.27 -8.00 -8.33
C THR A 62 -0.24 -7.30 -7.07
N GLY A 63 0.55 -7.39 -6.00
CA GLY A 63 0.41 -6.63 -4.76
C GLY A 63 0.56 -5.12 -4.99
N VAL A 64 -0.31 -4.57 -5.81
CA VAL A 64 -0.37 -3.18 -6.28
C VAL A 64 -1.61 -2.52 -5.69
N LEU A 65 -1.45 -1.30 -5.19
CA LEU A 65 -2.52 -0.41 -4.76
C LEU A 65 -2.49 0.86 -5.61
N ASP A 66 -3.60 1.13 -6.27
CA ASP A 66 -3.82 2.34 -7.06
C ASP A 66 -4.55 3.35 -6.19
N LEU A 67 -4.03 4.57 -6.13
CA LEU A 67 -4.52 5.63 -5.24
C LEU A 67 -4.81 6.90 -6.03
N ASN A 68 -5.96 7.51 -5.76
CA ASN A 68 -6.13 8.94 -5.92
C ASN A 68 -5.69 9.64 -4.63
N ALA A 69 -4.87 10.67 -4.74
CA ALA A 69 -4.43 11.47 -3.59
C ALA A 69 -4.61 12.96 -3.86
N GLU A 70 -4.85 13.72 -2.80
CA GLU A 70 -4.83 15.19 -2.85
C GLU A 70 -3.76 15.70 -1.88
N ASP A 71 -2.91 16.61 -2.34
CA ASP A 71 -1.91 17.25 -1.48
C ASP A 71 -2.46 18.50 -0.76
N GLU A 72 -1.67 19.03 0.17
CA GLU A 72 -1.99 20.25 0.92
C GLU A 72 -2.11 21.51 0.04
N LYS A 73 -1.62 21.47 -1.20
CA LYS A 73 -1.72 22.56 -2.18
C LYS A 73 -2.94 22.42 -3.10
N GLY A 74 -3.71 21.34 -2.96
CA GLY A 74 -4.89 21.03 -3.77
C GLY A 74 -4.56 20.37 -5.11
N ASN A 75 -3.34 19.86 -5.31
CA ASN A 75 -3.01 19.07 -6.49
C ASN A 75 -3.55 17.65 -6.33
N LEU A 76 -4.02 17.07 -7.44
CA LEU A 76 -4.44 15.68 -7.52
C LEU A 76 -3.30 14.82 -8.07
N LEU A 77 -3.03 13.70 -7.40
CA LEU A 77 -1.99 12.75 -7.76
C LEU A 77 -2.59 11.35 -7.96
N PHE A 78 -2.11 10.66 -8.98
CA PHE A 78 -2.32 9.23 -9.15
C PHE A 78 -1.06 8.52 -8.69
N ILE A 79 -1.18 7.71 -7.63
CA ILE A 79 -0.04 7.03 -7.00
C ILE A 79 -0.27 5.52 -7.08
N GLU A 80 0.75 4.80 -7.54
CA GLU A 80 0.78 3.33 -7.52
C GLU A 80 1.78 2.88 -6.43
N VAL A 81 1.34 2.01 -5.53
CA VAL A 81 2.20 1.41 -4.49
C VAL A 81 2.27 -0.09 -4.69
N GLN A 82 3.47 -0.63 -4.84
CA GLN A 82 3.68 -2.05 -5.10
C GLN A 82 4.75 -2.65 -4.19
N ASN A 83 4.53 -3.91 -3.78
CA ASN A 83 5.61 -4.73 -3.22
C ASN A 83 6.46 -5.27 -4.37
N TYR A 84 7.70 -4.80 -4.51
CA TYR A 84 8.65 -5.38 -5.46
C TYR A 84 9.19 -6.72 -4.91
N TYR A 85 9.01 -7.80 -5.67
CA TYR A 85 9.72 -9.04 -5.44
C TYR A 85 10.90 -9.13 -6.40
N ASP A 86 12.12 -8.90 -5.91
CA ASP A 86 13.34 -9.28 -6.61
C ASP A 86 13.56 -10.78 -6.39
N PRO A 87 13.58 -11.63 -7.45
CA PRO A 87 13.73 -13.08 -7.34
C PRO A 87 15.06 -13.55 -6.75
#